data_AF-A0A1V3XI83-F1
#
_entry.id   AF-A0A1V3XI83-F1
#
_cell.length_a   1.000
_cell.length_b   1.000
_cell.length_c   1.000
_cell.angle_alpha   90.00
_cell.angle_beta   90.00
_cell.angle_gamma   90.00
#
_symmetry.space_group_name_H-M   'P 1'
#
loop_
_entity.id
_entity.type
_entity.pdbx_description
1 polymer ?
#
loop_
_entity_poly.entity_id
_entity_poly.type
_entity_poly.pdbx_seq_one_letter_code
_entity_poly.pdbx_strand_id
1 'polypeptide(L)'
;MHIGFERTLHQDVRFGLRQLVDIALRALSPAINDPYTAIQVVHHLSAVESVLAARALPDDVRRDGAGELLVWLPYPGFAAYLQVGCGQVRRYGMHEPLVLAALLQLLSAVAQNCVDPSRRAAVRTQIALVARAAQRELADEADRALVVSAAARATEVVENPGTLAPSSSAFGQVAAAQAAASTITAAEDPDIR
;
A
#
# COMPACT_ATOMS: atom_id res chain seq x y z
N MET A 1 28.11 -4.05 -10.53
CA MET A 1 27.35 -4.41 -9.31
C MET A 1 28.34 -4.44 -8.17
N HIS A 2 28.34 -3.41 -7.32
CA HIS A 2 29.18 -3.36 -6.14
C HIS A 2 28.39 -4.02 -5.00
N ILE A 3 28.86 -5.17 -4.51
CA ILE A 3 28.34 -5.76 -3.27
C ILE A 3 29.14 -5.09 -2.16
N GLY A 4 28.69 -3.91 -1.74
CA GLY A 4 29.18 -3.27 -0.51
C GLY A 4 28.59 -3.96 0.71
N PHE A 5 29.26 -3.84 1.86
CA PHE A 5 28.79 -4.36 3.15
C PHE A 5 27.50 -3.69 3.68
N GLU A 6 26.88 -2.80 2.90
CA GLU A 6 25.72 -2.00 3.28
C GLU A 6 24.55 -2.11 2.28
N ARG A 7 23.33 -2.07 2.84
CA ARG A 7 22.02 -2.30 2.22
C ARG A 7 21.68 -1.22 1.16
N THR A 8 21.20 -1.61 -0.02
CA THR A 8 20.84 -0.70 -1.13
C THR A 8 19.32 -0.45 -1.27
N LEU A 9 18.96 0.69 -1.91
CA LEU A 9 17.64 1.33 -2.09
C LEU A 9 16.43 0.41 -2.38
N HIS A 10 16.62 -0.75 -3.01
CA HIS A 10 15.52 -1.70 -3.23
C HIS A 10 15.00 -2.36 -1.93
N GLN A 11 15.80 -2.36 -0.86
CA GLN A 11 15.37 -2.79 0.49
C GLN A 11 14.61 -1.69 1.26
N ASP A 12 14.65 -0.44 0.77
CA ASP A 12 14.20 0.74 1.51
C ASP A 12 12.66 0.87 1.53
N VAL A 13 11.97 0.56 0.43
CA VAL A 13 10.51 0.69 0.39
C VAL A 13 9.80 -0.22 1.40
N ARG A 14 10.21 -1.49 1.49
CA ARG A 14 9.61 -2.41 2.49
C ARG A 14 9.94 -1.94 3.90
N PHE A 15 11.16 -1.45 4.12
CA PHE A 15 11.58 -0.94 5.42
C PHE A 15 10.78 0.30 5.81
N GLY A 16 10.65 1.28 4.93
CA GLY A 16 9.85 2.50 5.13
C GLY A 16 8.36 2.19 5.35
N LEU A 17 7.78 1.26 4.58
CA LEU A 17 6.41 0.77 4.84
C LEU A 17 6.29 0.18 6.24
N ARG A 18 7.29 -0.58 6.68
CA ARG A 18 7.28 -1.21 8.00
C ARG A 18 7.42 -0.19 9.11
N GLN A 19 8.25 0.84 8.93
CA GLN A 19 8.34 1.96 9.87
C GLN A 19 7.00 2.68 10.01
N LEU A 20 6.31 2.96 8.91
CA LEU A 20 4.96 3.53 8.95
C LEU A 20 4.00 2.60 9.71
N VAL A 21 3.96 1.32 9.36
CA VAL A 21 3.12 0.33 10.05
C VAL A 21 3.43 0.30 11.55
N ASP A 22 4.70 0.30 11.97
CA ASP A 22 5.09 0.30 13.38
C ASP A 22 4.58 1.54 14.13
N ILE A 23 4.53 2.71 13.48
CA ILE A 23 3.92 3.92 14.05
C ILE A 23 2.41 3.72 14.23
N ALA A 24 1.70 3.20 13.22
CA ALA A 24 0.26 2.90 13.34
C ALA A 24 -0.01 1.88 14.46
N LEU A 25 0.80 0.82 14.57
CA LEU A 25 0.64 -0.18 15.62
C LEU A 25 0.90 0.37 17.02
N ARG A 26 1.86 1.29 17.16
CA ARG A 26 2.09 1.99 18.43
C ARG A 26 0.90 2.86 18.80
N ALA A 27 0.35 3.61 17.85
CA ALA A 27 -0.83 4.44 18.05
C ALA A 27 -2.06 3.60 18.45
N LEU A 28 -2.28 2.46 17.79
CA LEU A 28 -3.37 1.52 18.08
C LEU A 28 -3.14 0.64 19.31
N SER A 29 -1.98 0.72 19.95
CA SER A 29 -1.69 -0.13 21.12
C SER A 29 -2.62 0.24 22.29
N PRO A 30 -2.96 -0.71 23.17
CA PRO A 30 -3.83 -0.44 24.32
C PRO A 30 -3.34 0.68 25.24
N ALA A 31 -2.02 0.91 25.27
CA ALA A 31 -1.40 1.95 26.10
C ALA A 31 -1.59 3.37 25.55
N ILE A 32 -1.76 3.52 24.22
CA ILE A 32 -1.87 4.82 23.56
C ILE A 32 -3.32 5.06 23.09
N ASN A 33 -3.92 4.08 22.43
CA ASN A 33 -5.28 4.12 21.89
C ASN A 33 -5.60 5.42 21.13
N ASP A 34 -4.73 5.78 20.19
CA ASP A 34 -4.84 6.96 19.34
C ASP A 34 -5.18 6.54 17.89
N PRO A 35 -6.48 6.36 17.57
CA PRO A 35 -6.89 6.00 16.23
C PRO A 35 -6.70 7.13 15.22
N TYR A 36 -6.65 8.39 15.66
CA TYR A 36 -6.43 9.52 14.77
C TYR A 36 -5.03 9.48 14.15
N THR A 37 -4.00 9.28 14.96
CA THR A 37 -2.63 9.11 14.46
C THR A 37 -2.53 7.88 13.54
N ALA A 38 -3.19 6.77 13.89
CA ALA A 38 -3.21 5.59 13.02
C ALA A 38 -3.84 5.88 11.64
N ILE A 39 -4.94 6.63 11.60
CA ILE A 39 -5.59 7.06 10.35
C ILE A 39 -4.65 7.95 9.52
N GLN A 40 -3.92 8.88 10.14
CA GLN A 40 -2.93 9.70 9.43
C GLN A 40 -1.83 8.84 8.80
N VAL A 41 -1.31 7.85 9.53
CA VAL A 41 -0.33 6.89 9.00
C VAL A 41 -0.92 6.09 7.83
N VAL A 42 -2.19 5.67 7.90
CA VAL A 42 -2.88 4.99 6.79
C VAL A 42 -2.95 5.89 5.55
N HIS A 43 -3.18 7.19 5.70
CA HIS A 43 -3.11 8.10 4.55
C HIS A 43 -1.71 8.14 3.92
N HIS A 44 -0.65 8.16 4.72
CA HIS A 44 0.72 8.10 4.20
C HIS A 44 1.01 6.76 3.50
N LEU A 45 0.57 5.64 4.06
CA LEU A 45 0.64 4.32 3.41
C LEU A 45 -0.08 4.33 2.05
N SER A 46 -1.23 5.01 1.96
CA SER A 46 -1.98 5.14 0.70
C SER A 46 -1.18 5.81 -0.41
N ALA A 47 -0.41 6.84 -0.11
CA ALA A 47 0.42 7.51 -1.10
C ALA A 47 1.53 6.57 -1.62
N VAL A 48 2.22 5.88 -0.70
CA VAL A 48 3.32 4.95 -1.04
C VAL A 48 2.80 3.76 -1.84
N GLU A 49 1.73 3.11 -1.38
CA GLU A 49 1.19 1.92 -2.05
C GLU A 49 0.52 2.24 -3.40
N SER A 50 -0.01 3.46 -3.58
CA SER A 50 -0.51 3.91 -4.88
C SER A 50 0.62 4.09 -5.90
N VAL A 51 1.76 4.64 -5.49
CA VAL A 51 2.97 4.69 -6.34
C VAL A 51 3.45 3.28 -6.68
N LEU A 52 3.43 2.35 -5.72
CA LEU A 52 3.79 0.96 -5.98
C LEU A 52 2.82 0.29 -6.94
N ALA A 53 1.52 0.56 -6.84
CA ALA A 53 0.50 0.02 -7.73
C ALA A 53 0.69 0.46 -9.19
N ALA A 54 1.18 1.68 -9.40
CA ALA A 54 1.45 2.29 -10.70
C ALA A 54 2.76 1.82 -11.35
N ARG A 55 3.66 1.17 -10.61
CA ARG A 55 4.98 0.76 -11.10
C ARG A 55 5.03 -0.73 -11.39
N ALA A 56 5.64 -1.11 -12.53
CA ALA A 56 6.07 -2.49 -12.73
C ALA A 56 7.10 -2.86 -11.65
N LEU A 57 6.94 -4.03 -11.03
CA LEU A 57 7.86 -4.57 -10.03
C LEU A 57 8.48 -5.87 -10.61
N PRO A 58 9.33 -5.77 -11.64
CA PRO A 58 9.92 -6.95 -12.26
C PRO A 58 10.93 -7.60 -11.30
N ASP A 59 11.10 -8.92 -11.44
CA ASP A 59 12.22 -9.62 -10.82
C ASP A 59 13.54 -9.06 -11.36
N ASP A 60 14.57 -9.00 -10.50
CA ASP A 60 15.92 -8.69 -10.95
C ASP A 60 16.57 -9.99 -11.47
N VAL A 61 16.63 -10.09 -12.79
CA VAL A 61 17.18 -11.23 -13.53
C VAL A 61 18.44 -10.76 -14.24
N ARG A 62 19.61 -11.19 -13.74
CA ARG A 62 20.89 -10.94 -14.41
C ARG A 62 21.27 -12.13 -15.25
N ARG A 63 21.64 -11.87 -16.50
CA ARG A 63 22.22 -12.85 -17.42
C ARG A 63 23.65 -12.46 -17.78
N ASP A 64 24.48 -13.41 -18.16
CA ASP A 64 25.82 -13.14 -18.66
C ASP A 64 25.79 -12.65 -20.13
N GLY A 65 26.98 -12.42 -20.70
CA GLY A 65 27.11 -12.01 -22.11
C GLY A 65 26.69 -13.07 -23.13
N ALA A 66 26.48 -14.32 -22.71
CA ALA A 66 25.96 -15.41 -23.54
C ALA A 66 24.45 -15.64 -23.34
N GLY A 67 23.81 -14.91 -22.43
CA GLY A 67 22.38 -15.02 -22.11
C GLY A 67 22.05 -16.05 -21.03
N GLU A 68 23.04 -16.67 -20.40
CA GLU A 68 22.84 -17.64 -19.32
C GLU A 68 22.45 -16.94 -18.01
N LEU A 69 21.55 -17.56 -17.25
CA LEU A 69 21.04 -17.00 -15.98
C LEU A 69 22.16 -16.99 -14.92
N LEU A 70 22.55 -15.80 -14.47
CA LEU A 70 23.56 -15.64 -13.41
C LEU A 70 22.93 -15.55 -12.03
N VAL A 71 21.90 -14.70 -11.88
CA VAL A 71 21.25 -14.41 -10.60
C VAL A 71 19.77 -14.17 -10.85
N TRP A 72 18.91 -14.86 -10.09
CA TRP A 72 17.49 -14.56 -9.98
C TRP A 72 17.17 -14.19 -8.54
N LEU A 73 16.79 -12.94 -8.32
CA LEU A 73 16.34 -12.43 -7.03
C LEU A 73 14.82 -12.28 -7.08
N PRO A 74 14.03 -13.20 -6.48
CA PRO A 74 12.59 -13.07 -6.46
C PRO A 74 12.21 -11.85 -5.60
N TYR A 75 11.66 -10.82 -6.22
CA TYR A 75 11.13 -9.68 -5.47
C TYR A 75 9.74 -10.03 -4.95
N PRO A 76 9.40 -9.65 -3.70
CA PRO A 76 8.04 -9.87 -3.23
C PRO A 76 7.06 -9.09 -4.12
N GLY A 77 6.11 -9.82 -4.70
CA GLY A 77 5.10 -9.22 -5.55
C GLY A 77 4.27 -8.17 -4.81
N PHE A 78 3.56 -7.34 -5.57
CA PHE A 78 2.72 -6.25 -5.06
C PHE A 78 1.81 -6.67 -3.88
N ALA A 79 1.22 -7.86 -3.95
CA ALA A 79 0.36 -8.39 -2.87
C ALA A 79 1.08 -8.49 -1.51
N ALA A 80 2.38 -8.77 -1.51
CA ALA A 80 3.17 -8.83 -0.28
C ALA A 80 3.38 -7.44 0.34
N TYR A 81 3.59 -6.41 -0.47
CA TYR A 81 3.66 -5.03 0.01
C TYR A 81 2.33 -4.59 0.62
N LEU A 82 1.23 -4.82 -0.10
CA LEU A 82 -0.12 -4.52 0.37
C LEU A 82 -0.45 -5.23 1.69
N GLN A 83 0.02 -6.47 1.85
CA GLN A 83 -0.12 -7.23 3.08
C GLN A 83 0.69 -6.64 4.25
N VAL A 84 1.86 -6.07 3.99
CA VAL A 84 2.66 -5.36 5.00
C VAL A 84 1.91 -4.11 5.46
N GLY A 85 1.46 -3.25 4.54
CA GLY A 85 0.77 -2.01 4.88
C GLY A 85 -0.58 -2.22 5.57
N CYS A 86 -1.40 -3.13 5.06
CA CYS A 86 -2.78 -3.30 5.53
C CYS A 86 -2.93 -4.34 6.66
N GLY A 87 -2.11 -5.38 6.67
CA GLY A 87 -2.42 -6.61 7.40
C GLY A 87 -2.38 -6.49 8.92
N GLN A 88 -1.39 -5.78 9.48
CA GLN A 88 -1.31 -5.57 10.93
C GLN A 88 -2.21 -4.40 11.36
N VAL A 89 -2.27 -3.32 10.59
CA VAL A 89 -3.15 -2.18 10.89
C VAL A 89 -4.61 -2.63 10.99
N ARG A 90 -5.08 -3.47 10.05
CA ARG A 90 -6.41 -4.09 10.13
C ARG A 90 -6.62 -4.87 11.42
N ARG A 91 -5.63 -5.67 11.84
CA ARG A 91 -5.75 -6.54 13.03
C ARG A 91 -5.75 -5.74 14.33
N TYR A 92 -4.96 -4.68 14.42
CA TYR A 92 -4.91 -3.86 15.63
C TYR A 92 -6.06 -2.85 15.68
N GLY A 93 -6.53 -2.37 14.53
CA GLY A 93 -7.65 -1.44 14.40
C GLY A 93 -9.02 -2.10 14.18
N MET A 94 -9.17 -3.41 14.35
CA MET A 94 -10.41 -4.13 14.01
C MET A 94 -11.64 -3.72 14.83
N HIS A 95 -11.43 -3.06 15.98
CA HIS A 95 -12.49 -2.53 16.83
C HIS A 95 -12.76 -1.04 16.60
N GLU A 96 -12.03 -0.39 15.67
CA GLU A 96 -12.16 1.03 15.38
C GLU A 96 -12.69 1.24 13.94
N PRO A 97 -13.98 1.57 13.77
CA PRO A 97 -14.61 1.67 12.46
C PRO A 97 -13.93 2.65 11.52
N LEU A 98 -13.43 3.78 12.05
CA LEU A 98 -12.79 4.82 11.25
C LEU A 98 -11.43 4.39 10.72
N VAL A 99 -10.69 3.55 11.45
CA VAL A 99 -9.42 2.96 10.98
C VAL A 99 -9.69 1.97 9.84
N LEU A 100 -10.72 1.13 9.97
CA LEU A 100 -11.13 0.23 8.89
C LEU A 100 -11.62 0.99 7.65
N ALA A 101 -12.37 2.07 7.84
CA ALA A 101 -12.80 2.96 6.75
C ALA A 101 -11.61 3.63 6.05
N ALA A 102 -10.60 4.09 6.80
CA ALA A 102 -9.37 4.64 6.24
C ALA A 102 -8.59 3.61 5.43
N LEU A 103 -8.50 2.35 5.89
CA LEU A 103 -7.90 1.26 5.10
C LEU A 103 -8.64 1.03 3.78
N LEU A 104 -9.97 1.12 3.77
CA LEU A 104 -10.77 0.99 2.55
C LEU A 104 -10.59 2.17 1.60
N GLN A 105 -10.40 3.39 2.12
CA GLN A 105 -10.03 4.56 1.32
C GLN A 105 -8.65 4.39 0.69
N LEU A 106 -7.66 3.91 1.46
CA LEU A 106 -6.35 3.52 0.95
C LEU A 106 -6.48 2.51 -0.20
N LEU A 107 -7.21 1.42 0.02
CA LEU A 107 -7.36 0.35 -0.98
C LEU A 107 -8.06 0.85 -2.24
N SER A 108 -9.03 1.75 -2.10
CA SER A 108 -9.68 2.41 -3.23
C SER A 108 -8.69 3.28 -4.03
N ALA A 109 -7.88 4.11 -3.37
CA ALA A 109 -6.86 4.93 -4.04
C ALA A 109 -5.80 4.05 -4.76
N VAL A 110 -5.37 2.98 -4.12
CA VAL A 110 -4.45 1.99 -4.70
C VAL A 110 -5.07 1.31 -5.92
N ALA A 111 -6.36 0.97 -5.89
CA ALA A 111 -7.07 0.36 -7.01
C ALA A 111 -7.06 1.24 -8.26
N GLN A 112 -7.21 2.56 -8.11
CA GLN A 112 -7.17 3.52 -9.23
C GLN A 112 -5.83 3.51 -9.97
N ASN A 113 -4.75 3.13 -9.28
CA ASN A 113 -3.39 3.17 -9.80
C ASN A 113 -2.87 1.79 -10.25
N CYS A 114 -3.67 0.73 -10.16
CA CYS A 114 -3.22 -0.63 -10.48
C CYS A 114 -3.00 -0.83 -12.00
N VAL A 115 -1.74 -1.09 -12.39
CA VAL A 115 -1.36 -1.30 -13.80
C VAL A 115 -1.82 -2.62 -14.42
N ASP A 116 -2.12 -3.63 -13.60
CA ASP A 116 -2.47 -4.97 -14.09
C ASP A 116 -3.58 -5.66 -13.26
N PRO A 117 -4.28 -6.66 -13.83
CA PRO A 117 -5.37 -7.35 -13.14
C PRO A 117 -4.96 -8.09 -11.85
N SER A 118 -3.71 -8.55 -11.75
CA SER A 118 -3.25 -9.29 -10.56
C SER A 118 -3.14 -8.38 -9.33
N ARG A 119 -2.76 -7.11 -9.55
CA ARG A 119 -2.75 -6.08 -8.49
C ARG A 119 -4.16 -5.75 -8.02
N ARG A 120 -5.11 -5.60 -8.95
CA ARG A 120 -6.52 -5.42 -8.62
C ARG A 120 -7.08 -6.60 -7.83
N ALA A 121 -6.68 -7.83 -8.15
CA ALA A 121 -7.04 -9.01 -7.36
C ALA A 121 -6.45 -8.98 -5.93
N ALA A 122 -5.21 -8.51 -5.76
CA ALA A 122 -4.61 -8.31 -4.44
C ALA A 122 -5.36 -7.26 -3.61
N VAL A 123 -5.75 -6.14 -4.22
CA VAL A 123 -6.57 -5.10 -3.57
C VAL A 123 -7.94 -5.65 -3.16
N ARG A 124 -8.63 -6.35 -4.07
CA ARG A 124 -9.92 -7.01 -3.77
C ARG A 124 -9.82 -7.96 -2.57
N THR A 125 -8.72 -8.70 -2.49
CA THR A 125 -8.47 -9.62 -1.36
C THR A 125 -8.38 -8.86 -0.03
N GLN A 126 -7.67 -7.72 0.01
CA GLN A 126 -7.59 -6.91 1.22
C GLN A 126 -8.93 -6.25 1.58
N ILE A 127 -9.69 -5.74 0.60
CA ILE A 127 -11.04 -5.19 0.84
C ILE A 127 -11.92 -6.24 1.52
N ALA A 128 -11.94 -7.47 0.99
CA ALA A 128 -12.69 -8.57 1.58
C ALA A 128 -12.21 -8.91 3.00
N LEU A 129 -10.91 -8.85 3.28
CA LEU A 129 -10.37 -9.06 4.61
C LEU A 129 -10.80 -7.96 5.60
N VAL A 130 -10.83 -6.69 5.19
CA VAL A 130 -11.31 -5.58 6.03
C VAL A 130 -12.80 -5.72 6.31
N ALA A 131 -13.62 -5.98 5.28
CA ALA A 131 -15.07 -6.19 5.45
C ALA A 131 -15.37 -7.35 6.41
N ARG A 132 -14.66 -8.48 6.28
CA ARG A 132 -14.80 -9.62 7.20
C ARG A 132 -14.38 -9.29 8.63
N ALA A 133 -13.36 -8.46 8.83
CA ALA A 133 -12.96 -8.03 10.16
C ALA A 133 -14.08 -7.18 10.81
N ALA A 134 -14.64 -6.23 10.05
CA ALA A 134 -15.73 -5.39 10.51
C ALA A 134 -16.97 -6.21 10.93
N GLN A 135 -17.36 -7.18 10.09
CA GLN A 135 -18.50 -8.07 10.38
C GLN A 135 -18.31 -8.91 11.64
N ARG A 136 -17.07 -9.30 11.96
CA ARG A 136 -16.76 -10.16 13.09
C ARG A 136 -16.63 -9.40 14.41
N GLU A 137 -16.08 -8.20 14.37
CA GLU A 137 -15.52 -7.55 15.57
C GLU A 137 -16.26 -6.27 15.96
N LEU A 138 -16.96 -5.61 15.04
CA LEU A 138 -17.77 -4.42 15.37
C LEU A 138 -19.14 -4.88 15.85
N ALA A 139 -19.49 -4.52 17.09
CA ALA A 139 -20.76 -4.90 17.72
C ALA A 139 -21.93 -4.00 17.27
N ASP A 140 -21.67 -2.71 17.07
CA ASP A 140 -22.67 -1.74 16.64
C ASP A 140 -23.00 -1.88 15.14
N GLU A 141 -24.29 -1.78 14.80
CA GLU A 141 -24.75 -1.96 13.43
C GLU A 141 -24.42 -0.76 12.53
N ALA A 142 -24.47 0.46 13.06
CA ALA A 142 -24.14 1.65 12.29
C ALA A 142 -22.65 1.67 11.92
N ASP A 143 -21.80 1.25 12.86
CA ASP A 143 -20.36 1.09 12.63
C ASP A 143 -20.06 0.01 11.58
N ARG A 144 -20.73 -1.14 11.65
CA ARG A 144 -20.64 -2.17 10.60
C ARG A 144 -21.09 -1.63 9.24
N ALA A 145 -22.24 -0.96 9.19
CA ALA A 145 -22.80 -0.42 7.96
C ALA A 145 -21.88 0.63 7.31
N LEU A 146 -21.20 1.45 8.10
CA LEU A 146 -20.20 2.40 7.63
C LEU A 146 -19.06 1.70 6.90
N VAL A 147 -18.46 0.68 7.52
CA VAL A 147 -17.32 -0.04 6.93
C VAL A 147 -17.75 -0.87 5.71
N VAL A 148 -18.91 -1.52 5.77
CA VAL A 148 -19.46 -2.28 4.63
C VAL A 148 -19.75 -1.37 3.43
N SER A 149 -20.32 -0.18 3.66
CA SER A 149 -20.58 0.79 2.59
C SER A 149 -19.27 1.32 1.99
N ALA A 150 -18.24 1.55 2.81
CA ALA A 150 -16.92 1.90 2.30
C ALA A 150 -16.28 0.76 1.48
N ALA A 151 -16.50 -0.50 1.86
CA ALA A 151 -15.98 -1.67 1.15
C ALA A 151 -16.67 -1.87 -0.20
N ALA A 152 -17.99 -1.64 -0.27
CA ALA A 152 -18.74 -1.67 -1.52
C ALA A 152 -18.19 -0.64 -2.51
N ARG A 153 -18.01 0.62 -2.08
CA ARG A 153 -17.42 1.68 -2.92
C ARG A 153 -16.00 1.33 -3.36
N ALA A 154 -15.15 0.82 -2.47
CA ALA A 154 -13.79 0.41 -2.85
C ALA A 154 -13.80 -0.74 -3.88
N THR A 155 -14.75 -1.67 -3.77
CA THR A 155 -14.91 -2.78 -4.73
C THR A 155 -15.34 -2.27 -6.11
N GLU A 156 -16.25 -1.30 -6.16
CA GLU A 156 -16.66 -0.65 -7.40
C GLU A 156 -15.48 0.00 -8.13
N VAL A 157 -14.57 0.67 -7.40
CA VAL A 157 -13.34 1.25 -7.99
C VAL A 157 -12.40 0.17 -8.54
N VAL A 158 -12.32 -0.98 -7.88
CA VAL A 158 -11.51 -2.11 -8.37
C VAL A 158 -12.06 -2.66 -9.69
N GLU A 159 -13.37 -2.64 -9.87
CA GLU A 159 -14.04 -3.12 -11.08
C GLU A 159 -14.01 -2.08 -12.21
N ASN A 160 -14.21 -0.81 -11.86
CA ASN A 160 -14.29 0.31 -12.79
C ASN A 160 -13.37 1.46 -12.33
N PRO A 161 -12.05 1.39 -12.61
CA PRO A 161 -11.13 2.46 -12.23
C PRO A 161 -11.56 3.80 -12.85
N GLY A 162 -11.60 4.87 -12.05
CA GLY A 162 -11.98 6.22 -12.48
C GLY A 162 -13.44 6.61 -12.26
N THR A 163 -14.29 5.72 -11.74
CA THR A 163 -15.71 6.04 -11.43
C THR A 163 -15.91 6.92 -10.20
N LEU A 164 -14.92 6.99 -9.31
CA LEU A 164 -14.97 7.80 -8.09
C LEU A 164 -13.79 8.77 -8.06
N ALA A 165 -14.09 10.06 -7.90
CA ALA A 165 -13.06 11.07 -7.68
C ALA A 165 -12.21 10.66 -6.47
N PRO A 166 -10.87 10.59 -6.60
CA PRO A 166 -10.01 10.31 -5.46
C PRO A 166 -10.24 11.34 -4.35
N SER A 167 -10.16 10.92 -3.08
CA SER A 167 -10.39 11.82 -1.96
C SER A 167 -9.41 12.99 -2.01
N SER A 168 -9.85 14.17 -1.56
CA SER A 168 -9.02 15.39 -1.57
C SER A 168 -7.69 15.24 -0.80
N SER A 169 -7.63 14.35 0.20
CA SER A 169 -6.39 13.98 0.90
C SER A 169 -5.45 13.10 0.04
N ALA A 170 -6.00 12.22 -0.79
CA ALA A 170 -5.23 11.36 -1.67
C ALA A 170 -4.63 12.14 -2.85
N PHE A 171 -5.34 13.10 -3.43
CA PHE A 171 -4.83 13.87 -4.59
C PHE A 171 -3.56 14.66 -4.25
N GLY A 172 -3.54 15.37 -3.12
CA GLY A 172 -2.37 16.15 -2.71
C GLY A 172 -1.15 15.29 -2.38
N GLN A 173 -1.38 14.15 -1.71
CA GLN A 173 -0.29 13.25 -1.30
C GLN A 173 0.21 12.37 -2.45
N VAL A 174 -0.68 11.92 -3.35
CA VAL A 174 -0.31 11.14 -4.54
C VAL A 174 0.41 12.03 -5.55
N ALA A 175 -0.05 13.27 -5.79
CA ALA A 175 0.67 14.21 -6.64
C ALA A 175 2.07 14.53 -6.05
N ALA A 176 2.17 14.74 -4.74
CA ALA A 176 3.46 14.93 -4.07
C ALA A 176 4.37 13.69 -4.15
N ALA A 177 3.82 12.49 -3.97
CA ALA A 177 4.57 11.23 -4.07
C ALA A 177 5.02 10.96 -5.52
N GLN A 178 4.19 11.25 -6.52
CA GLN A 178 4.53 11.15 -7.94
C GLN A 178 5.60 12.19 -8.35
N ALA A 179 5.53 13.41 -7.80
CA ALA A 179 6.55 14.43 -7.99
C ALA A 179 7.90 13.99 -7.39
N ALA A 180 7.91 13.53 -6.13
CA ALA A 180 9.11 13.02 -5.47
C ALA A 180 9.71 11.80 -6.20
N ALA A 181 8.84 10.88 -6.64
CA ALA A 181 9.20 9.72 -7.46
C ALA A 181 9.86 10.13 -8.80
N SER A 182 9.40 11.21 -9.43
CA SER A 182 9.96 11.73 -10.68
C SER A 182 11.32 12.41 -10.47
N THR A 183 11.52 13.06 -9.32
CA THR A 183 12.81 13.67 -8.95
C THR A 183 13.89 12.62 -8.71
N ILE A 184 13.54 11.46 -8.14
CA ILE A 184 14.48 10.36 -7.93
C ILE A 184 14.90 9.75 -9.28
N THR A 185 13.98 9.53 -10.22
CA THR A 185 14.30 9.00 -11.55
C THR A 185 15.19 9.97 -12.36
N ALA A 186 15.04 11.29 -12.19
CA ALA A 186 15.87 12.29 -12.87
C ALA A 186 17.32 12.37 -12.32
N ALA A 187 17.58 11.84 -11.12
CA ALA A 187 18.91 11.81 -10.52
C ALA A 187 19.72 10.55 -10.90
N GLU A 188 19.11 9.59 -11.62
CA GLU A 188 19.73 8.31 -12.02
C GLU A 188 20.27 8.30 -13.47
N ASP A 189 20.38 9.44 -14.14
CA ASP A 189 21.07 9.53 -15.44
C ASP A 189 22.45 10.20 -15.31
N PRO A 190 23.50 9.47 -14.88
CA PRO A 190 24.86 9.85 -15.20
C PRO A 190 25.14 9.34 -16.61
N ASP A 191 25.17 10.29 -17.54
CA ASP A 191 25.87 10.24 -18.81
C ASP A 191 27.24 9.55 -18.62
N ILE A 192 27.33 8.25 -18.92
CA ILE A 192 28.59 7.50 -19.01
C ILE A 192 28.81 7.18 -20.49
N ARG A 193 29.77 7.93 -21.05
CA ARG A 193 30.47 7.66 -22.30
C ARG A 193 31.13 6.28 -22.32
#